data_AF-A0A2A9PED3-F1
#
_entry.id   AF-A0A2A9PED3-F1
#
_cell.length_a   1.000
_cell.length_b   1.000
_cell.length_c   1.000
_cell.angle_alpha   90.00
_cell.angle_beta   90.00
_cell.angle_gamma   90.00
#
_symmetry.space_group_name_H-M   'P 1'
#
loop_
_entity.id
_entity.type
_entity.pdbx_description
1 polymer ?
#
loop_
_entity_poly.entity_id
_entity_poly.type
_entity_poly.pdbx_seq_one_letter_code
_entity_poly.pdbx_strand_id
1 'polypeptide(L)'
;MTGSRSFYSTPLVVLLIAASASYLYGAAFYRTLVVLGVFRSPRQMPTAHVSAIPDTVYCEDLHYHESSGLIFAACEDDEKTRHSWFPPLGIFDDPAIGSKARGSLKVIDPNTLKVKTLAFENFDGPFITHGIDVLSDAESQDEKRVYIFAVNHRPNPQHYEKRNESAPRSHSVVEVFRHEIGSDSVEHVRSVWHPLIRTPNDIYAVSSSSLFVTNDHHYVHGHMKTVEDVYFGATWSDTIFVRFTTGDDDAMSAQDDSHGVQASVALEGLHNNNGLGRGKTSRDILIGSAGSGMLHLGVYADDGTTATGQISVTESIELESCIDNPSYFADPYANSTFDGSGFVLAGLSNGAALAKTARNQDSKDGTLVWMVSQGSRDATYKGIGKGSGRWRKRLLFEDDGTSIRTASSAVLVAKDPATDSGRRRAQLFVSGFLSKNVVMCVVEL
;
A
#
# COMPACT_ATOMS: atom_id res chain seq x y z
N MET A 1 -23.40 -28.66 58.52
CA MET A 1 -23.83 -28.72 57.11
C MET A 1 -22.74 -28.10 56.25
N THR A 2 -21.82 -28.91 55.75
CA THR A 2 -20.75 -28.50 54.84
C THR A 2 -21.18 -28.90 53.43
N GLY A 3 -21.51 -27.92 52.60
CA GLY A 3 -21.97 -28.16 51.23
C GLY A 3 -20.86 -28.79 50.39
N SER A 4 -21.13 -29.95 49.80
CA SER A 4 -20.24 -30.55 48.80
C SER A 4 -20.22 -29.64 47.57
N ARG A 5 -19.07 -29.04 47.28
CA ARG A 5 -18.86 -28.43 45.96
C ARG A 5 -18.82 -29.57 44.94
N SER A 6 -19.80 -29.60 44.04
CA SER A 6 -19.88 -30.58 42.96
C SER A 6 -18.59 -30.54 42.14
N PHE A 7 -17.87 -31.66 42.08
CA PHE A 7 -16.63 -31.83 41.32
C PHE A 7 -16.81 -31.57 39.80
N TYR A 8 -18.07 -31.54 39.33
CA TYR A 8 -18.44 -31.39 37.93
C TYR A 8 -18.84 -29.96 37.52
N SER A 9 -19.01 -29.02 38.46
CA SER A 9 -19.42 -27.65 38.10
C SER A 9 -18.30 -26.87 37.42
N THR A 10 -17.05 -27.03 37.86
CA THR A 10 -15.91 -26.30 37.30
C THR A 10 -15.60 -26.70 35.85
N PRO A 11 -15.49 -28.00 35.48
CA PRO A 11 -15.26 -28.40 34.09
C PRO A 11 -16.39 -27.97 33.15
N LEU A 12 -17.64 -28.03 33.61
CA LEU A 12 -18.80 -27.59 32.82
C LEU A 12 -18.77 -26.08 32.57
N VAL A 13 -18.44 -25.28 33.58
CA VAL A 13 -18.29 -23.82 33.44
C VAL A 13 -17.15 -23.48 32.47
N VAL A 14 -15.99 -24.14 32.56
CA VAL A 14 -14.88 -23.94 31.62
C VAL A 14 -15.29 -24.30 30.19
N LEU A 15 -16.01 -25.41 30.00
CA LEU A 15 -16.49 -25.82 28.69
C LEU A 15 -17.52 -24.84 28.11
N LEU A 16 -18.45 -24.33 28.94
CA LEU A 16 -19.42 -23.31 28.52
C LEU A 16 -18.74 -21.99 28.13
N ILE A 17 -17.72 -21.55 28.89
CA ILE A 17 -16.91 -20.37 28.56
C ILE A 17 -16.17 -20.59 27.24
N ALA A 18 -15.51 -21.74 27.08
CA ALA A 18 -14.77 -22.05 25.85
C ALA A 18 -15.70 -22.14 24.63
N ALA A 19 -16.86 -22.79 24.77
CA ALA A 19 -17.86 -22.88 23.71
C ALA A 19 -18.42 -21.50 23.35
N SER A 20 -18.70 -20.66 24.36
CA SER A 20 -19.19 -19.28 24.14
C SER A 20 -18.12 -18.42 23.48
N ALA A 21 -16.86 -18.50 23.92
CA ALA A 21 -15.75 -17.77 23.31
C ALA A 21 -15.50 -18.22 21.87
N SER A 22 -15.54 -19.53 21.59
CA SER A 22 -15.44 -20.07 20.24
C SER A 22 -16.61 -19.62 19.34
N TYR A 23 -17.84 -19.63 19.87
CA TYR A 23 -19.01 -19.15 19.13
C TYR A 23 -18.92 -17.66 18.79
N LEU A 24 -18.48 -16.83 19.74
CA LEU A 24 -18.40 -15.37 19.56
C LEU A 24 -17.19 -14.93 18.72
N TYR A 25 -16.03 -15.56 18.90
CA TYR A 25 -14.76 -15.08 18.34
C TYR A 25 -14.07 -16.06 17.39
N GLY A 26 -14.52 -17.31 17.34
CA GLY A 26 -13.83 -18.38 16.58
C GLY A 26 -13.73 -18.09 15.09
N ALA A 27 -14.78 -17.52 14.48
CA ALA A 27 -14.77 -17.16 13.06
C ALA A 27 -13.79 -16.02 12.76
N ALA A 28 -13.79 -14.97 13.58
CA ALA A 28 -12.86 -13.85 13.44
C ALA A 28 -11.41 -14.31 13.65
N PHE A 29 -11.16 -15.10 14.69
CA PHE A 29 -9.83 -15.67 14.97
C PHE A 29 -9.35 -16.59 13.83
N TYR A 30 -10.21 -17.46 13.31
CA TYR A 30 -9.89 -18.29 12.16
C TYR A 30 -9.53 -17.45 10.93
N ARG A 31 -10.32 -16.39 10.64
CA ARG A 31 -10.03 -15.46 9.55
C ARG A 31 -8.65 -14.80 9.72
N THR A 32 -8.32 -14.34 10.92
CA THR A 32 -6.99 -13.80 11.24
C THR A 32 -5.88 -14.80 10.92
N LEU A 33 -6.02 -16.06 11.33
CA LEU A 33 -5.03 -17.11 11.04
C LEU A 33 -4.86 -17.37 9.54
N VAL A 34 -5.95 -17.32 8.77
CA VAL A 34 -5.94 -17.51 7.31
C VAL A 34 -5.26 -16.34 6.60
N VAL A 35 -5.69 -15.10 6.90
CA VAL A 35 -5.17 -13.87 6.28
C VAL A 35 -3.69 -13.70 6.59
N LEU A 36 -3.29 -13.82 7.86
CA LEU A 36 -1.89 -13.72 8.28
C LEU A 36 -1.04 -14.92 7.83
N GLY A 37 -1.65 -15.97 7.27
CA GLY A 37 -0.94 -17.10 6.69
C GLY A 37 -0.20 -17.98 7.69
N VAL A 38 -0.68 -18.08 8.94
CA VAL A 38 0.02 -18.77 10.03
C VAL A 38 0.34 -20.23 9.69
N PHE A 39 -0.52 -20.89 8.90
CA PHE A 39 -0.34 -22.27 8.45
C PHE A 39 -0.07 -22.39 6.95
N ARG A 40 0.17 -21.28 6.24
CA ARG A 40 0.44 -21.29 4.80
C ARG A 40 1.86 -21.79 4.56
N SER A 41 2.00 -22.85 3.77
CA SER A 41 3.32 -23.32 3.33
C SER A 41 3.88 -22.40 2.24
N PRO A 42 5.19 -22.14 2.22
CA PRO A 42 5.83 -21.43 1.11
C PRO A 42 5.59 -22.18 -0.21
N ARG A 43 5.27 -21.43 -1.25
CA ARG A 43 4.96 -21.96 -2.59
C ARG A 43 5.52 -21.02 -3.63
N GLN A 44 5.88 -21.59 -4.76
CA GLN A 44 6.27 -20.85 -5.94
C GLN A 44 5.40 -21.34 -7.10
N MET A 45 4.62 -20.44 -7.69
CA MET A 45 3.87 -20.79 -8.88
C MET A 45 4.83 -21.03 -10.05
N PRO A 46 4.59 -22.04 -10.91
CA PRO A 46 5.38 -22.25 -12.12
C PRO A 46 5.09 -21.12 -13.11
N THR A 47 5.76 -20.00 -12.94
CA THR A 47 5.79 -18.92 -13.92
C THR A 47 6.94 -19.19 -14.88
N ALA A 48 6.69 -19.04 -16.19
CA ALA A 48 7.65 -19.49 -17.21
C ALA A 48 9.01 -18.78 -17.11
N HIS A 49 9.02 -17.54 -16.62
CA HIS A 49 10.22 -16.75 -16.36
C HIS A 49 9.88 -15.55 -15.47
N VAL A 50 10.62 -15.37 -14.36
CA VAL A 50 10.60 -14.15 -13.54
C VAL A 50 11.89 -13.40 -13.78
N SER A 51 11.79 -12.13 -14.18
CA SER A 51 12.93 -11.25 -14.42
C SER A 51 13.03 -10.22 -13.32
N ALA A 52 14.18 -10.14 -12.65
CA ALA A 52 14.48 -9.05 -11.74
C ALA A 52 14.83 -7.79 -12.56
N ILE A 53 14.30 -6.65 -12.13
CA ILE A 53 14.62 -5.34 -12.71
C ILE A 53 15.68 -4.71 -11.79
N PRO A 54 16.95 -4.62 -12.22
CA PRO A 54 18.01 -4.07 -11.38
C PRO A 54 17.75 -2.60 -11.03
N ASP A 55 18.47 -2.10 -10.03
CA ASP A 55 18.37 -0.70 -9.57
C ASP A 55 16.96 -0.32 -9.08
N THR A 56 16.26 -1.26 -8.41
CA THR A 56 14.94 -1.02 -7.81
C THR A 56 14.88 -1.56 -6.37
N VAL A 57 15.91 -1.22 -5.59
CA VAL A 57 16.10 -1.73 -4.22
C VAL A 57 15.07 -1.08 -3.29
N TYR A 58 14.25 -1.92 -2.67
CA TYR A 58 13.21 -1.55 -1.71
C TYR A 58 12.25 -0.49 -2.23
N CYS A 59 11.83 -0.67 -3.49
CA CYS A 59 10.69 0.06 -4.01
C CYS A 59 9.45 -0.45 -3.30
N GLU A 60 8.87 0.40 -2.46
CA GLU A 60 7.72 0.00 -1.67
C GLU A 60 6.45 0.06 -2.50
N ASP A 61 6.30 1.09 -3.33
CA ASP A 61 5.11 1.27 -4.15
C ASP A 61 5.39 1.48 -5.64
N LEU A 62 4.40 1.14 -6.47
CA LEU A 62 4.40 1.25 -7.93
C LEU A 62 3.10 1.90 -8.42
N HIS A 63 3.22 2.84 -9.34
CA HIS A 63 2.07 3.43 -10.02
C HIS A 63 2.26 3.38 -11.54
N TYR A 64 1.36 2.67 -12.25
CA TYR A 64 1.34 2.67 -13.70
C TYR A 64 0.57 3.88 -14.23
N HIS A 65 1.27 4.79 -14.90
CA HIS A 65 0.67 6.00 -15.47
C HIS A 65 0.30 5.75 -16.93
N GLU A 66 -0.95 5.35 -17.14
CA GLU A 66 -1.49 4.85 -18.42
C GLU A 66 -1.21 5.77 -19.61
N SER A 67 -1.43 7.08 -19.48
CA SER A 67 -1.24 8.04 -20.59
C SER A 67 0.20 8.09 -21.10
N SER A 68 1.17 7.81 -20.22
CA SER A 68 2.59 7.75 -20.58
C SER A 68 3.11 6.36 -20.93
N GLY A 69 2.40 5.32 -20.49
CA GLY A 69 2.86 3.93 -20.57
C GLY A 69 4.07 3.61 -19.68
N LEU A 70 4.36 4.43 -18.66
CA LEU A 70 5.49 4.26 -17.75
C LEU A 70 5.03 3.87 -16.33
N ILE A 71 5.89 3.18 -15.60
CA ILE A 71 5.68 2.84 -14.19
C ILE A 71 6.55 3.74 -13.33
N PHE A 72 5.96 4.40 -12.35
CA PHE A 72 6.67 5.18 -11.34
C PHE A 72 6.85 4.35 -10.08
N ALA A 73 7.97 4.52 -9.39
CA ALA A 73 8.31 3.76 -8.20
C ALA A 73 9.02 4.63 -7.15
N ALA A 74 8.84 4.30 -5.87
CA ALA A 74 9.49 4.98 -4.75
C ALA A 74 10.38 4.02 -3.96
N CYS A 75 11.70 4.22 -4.02
CA CYS A 75 12.70 3.24 -3.60
C CYS A 75 13.65 3.79 -2.54
N GLU A 76 14.07 2.95 -1.58
CA GLU A 76 15.02 3.39 -0.55
C GLU A 76 16.46 3.47 -1.06
N ASP A 77 16.81 2.64 -2.05
CA ASP A 77 18.16 2.46 -2.61
C ASP A 77 19.25 1.94 -1.66
N ASP A 78 19.12 2.13 -0.35
CA ASP A 78 20.11 1.72 0.65
C ASP A 78 19.60 0.61 1.59
N GLU A 79 20.35 -0.49 1.62
CA GLU A 79 20.05 -1.64 2.46
C GLU A 79 20.10 -1.30 3.96
N LYS A 80 21.07 -0.45 4.33
CA LYS A 80 21.29 -0.11 5.74
C LYS A 80 20.15 0.74 6.28
N THR A 81 19.69 1.72 5.51
CA THR A 81 18.62 2.64 5.91
C THR A 81 17.32 1.90 6.17
N ARG A 82 16.82 1.09 5.23
CA ARG A 82 15.54 0.36 5.39
C ARG A 82 15.47 -0.51 6.65
N HIS A 83 16.60 -1.09 7.06
CA HIS A 83 16.68 -1.96 8.24
C HIS A 83 17.05 -1.24 9.54
N SER A 84 17.47 0.02 9.49
CA SER A 84 17.84 0.82 10.68
C SER A 84 16.82 1.93 10.99
N TRP A 85 16.07 2.36 9.98
CA TRP A 85 15.08 3.42 10.07
C TRP A 85 13.96 3.20 9.05
N PHE A 86 12.85 2.62 9.50
CA PHE A 86 11.62 2.50 8.72
C PHE A 86 10.40 2.43 9.65
N PRO A 87 9.81 3.60 10.00
CA PRO A 87 8.70 3.70 10.94
C PRO A 87 7.48 2.80 10.66
N PRO A 88 7.07 2.52 9.40
CA PRO A 88 5.94 1.61 9.13
C PRO A 88 6.10 0.22 9.76
N LEU A 89 7.34 -0.30 9.81
CA LEU A 89 7.67 -1.57 10.48
C LEU A 89 8.07 -1.40 11.96
N GLY A 90 7.88 -0.22 12.53
CA GLY A 90 8.28 0.10 13.91
C GLY A 90 9.79 0.11 14.12
N ILE A 91 10.58 0.36 13.07
CA ILE A 91 12.05 0.40 13.11
C ILE A 91 12.50 1.86 13.29
N PHE A 92 13.10 2.15 14.43
CA PHE A 92 13.54 3.50 14.84
C PHE A 92 14.97 3.47 15.42
N ASP A 93 15.80 2.56 14.95
CA ASP A 93 17.05 2.18 15.63
C ASP A 93 18.15 3.24 15.48
N ASP A 94 18.30 3.81 14.29
CA ASP A 94 19.33 4.81 14.00
C ASP A 94 18.74 6.04 13.27
N PRO A 95 18.33 7.09 14.01
CA PRO A 95 17.85 8.33 13.42
C PRO A 95 18.93 9.07 12.63
N ALA A 96 20.22 8.87 12.92
CA ALA A 96 21.30 9.53 12.18
C ALA A 96 21.48 8.95 10.77
N ILE A 97 21.17 7.66 10.59
CA ILE A 97 21.02 7.05 9.27
C ILE A 97 19.79 7.61 8.57
N GLY A 98 18.62 7.61 9.24
CA GLY A 98 17.38 8.18 8.70
C GLY A 98 17.54 9.63 8.22
N SER A 99 18.22 10.49 8.98
CA SER A 99 18.44 11.90 8.60
C SER A 99 19.37 12.09 7.38
N LYS A 100 20.10 11.03 7.00
CA LYS A 100 20.99 11.01 5.83
C LYS A 100 20.43 10.16 4.69
N ALA A 101 19.25 9.58 4.85
CA ALA A 101 18.60 8.76 3.84
C ALA A 101 18.40 9.55 2.54
N ARG A 102 18.63 8.87 1.41
CA ARG A 102 18.55 9.43 0.07
C ARG A 102 17.87 8.42 -0.85
N GLY A 103 16.66 7.99 -0.48
CA GLY A 103 15.80 7.24 -1.38
C GLY A 103 15.53 8.03 -2.68
N SER A 104 14.82 7.42 -3.61
CA SER A 104 14.61 7.98 -4.93
C SER A 104 13.22 7.73 -5.50
N LEU A 105 12.86 8.57 -6.46
CA LEU A 105 11.77 8.33 -7.39
C LEU A 105 12.35 7.78 -8.69
N LYS A 106 11.78 6.69 -9.18
CA LYS A 106 12.25 6.00 -10.41
C LYS A 106 11.12 5.85 -11.41
N VAL A 107 11.52 5.81 -12.68
CA VAL A 107 10.64 5.54 -13.82
C VAL A 107 11.13 4.29 -14.52
N ILE A 108 10.22 3.33 -14.74
CA ILE A 108 10.48 2.06 -15.39
C ILE A 108 9.71 2.03 -16.71
N ASP A 109 10.40 1.82 -17.81
CA ASP A 109 9.79 1.54 -19.11
C ASP A 109 9.42 0.06 -19.19
N PRO A 110 8.13 -0.32 -19.23
CA PRO A 110 7.72 -1.71 -19.22
C PRO A 110 8.10 -2.49 -20.49
N ASN A 111 8.41 -1.80 -21.59
CA ASN A 111 8.81 -2.43 -22.85
C ASN A 111 10.30 -2.77 -22.87
N THR A 112 11.14 -1.87 -22.34
CA THR A 112 12.60 -2.05 -22.34
C THR A 112 13.17 -2.53 -21.01
N LEU A 113 12.36 -2.52 -19.95
CA LEU A 113 12.74 -2.75 -18.54
C LEU A 113 13.86 -1.84 -18.04
N LYS A 114 14.10 -0.73 -18.74
CA LYS A 114 15.09 0.27 -18.32
C LYS A 114 14.52 1.09 -17.17
N VAL A 115 15.37 1.32 -16.18
CA VAL A 115 15.09 2.14 -15.01
C VAL A 115 15.80 3.48 -15.17
N LYS A 116 15.09 4.56 -14.88
CA LYS A 116 15.64 5.91 -14.76
C LYS A 116 15.43 6.39 -13.33
N THR A 117 16.51 6.71 -12.62
CA THR A 117 16.45 7.42 -11.34
C THR A 117 16.35 8.92 -11.62
N LEU A 118 15.33 9.57 -11.06
CA LEU A 118 15.10 11.00 -11.26
C LEU A 118 16.01 11.81 -10.33
N ALA A 119 16.75 12.76 -10.88
CA ALA A 119 17.54 13.70 -10.10
C ALA A 119 16.63 14.71 -9.40
N PHE A 120 16.77 14.87 -8.08
CA PHE A 120 15.98 15.83 -7.32
C PHE A 120 16.49 17.26 -7.54
N GLU A 121 15.57 18.14 -7.89
CA GLU A 121 15.77 19.58 -7.91
C GLU A 121 15.04 20.20 -6.72
N ASN A 122 15.65 21.22 -6.09
CA ASN A 122 15.11 21.92 -4.92
C ASN A 122 14.82 21.04 -3.69
N PHE A 123 15.48 19.88 -3.58
CA PHE A 123 15.33 18.99 -2.42
C PHE A 123 16.66 18.33 -2.03
N ASP A 124 17.13 18.64 -0.82
CA ASP A 124 18.34 18.07 -0.22
C ASP A 124 18.08 17.39 1.14
N GLY A 125 16.81 17.28 1.54
CA GLY A 125 16.36 16.68 2.77
C GLY A 125 16.47 15.15 2.81
N PRO A 126 16.26 14.54 4.00
CA PRO A 126 16.12 13.08 4.10
C PRO A 126 14.88 12.61 3.33
N PHE A 127 15.02 11.50 2.59
CA PHE A 127 13.91 10.87 1.86
C PHE A 127 13.90 9.37 2.14
N ILE A 128 12.91 8.93 2.93
CA ILE A 128 12.66 7.54 3.33
C ILE A 128 11.31 7.16 2.73
N THR A 129 11.32 6.40 1.65
CA THR A 129 10.16 6.23 0.77
C THR A 129 9.14 5.21 1.29
N HIS A 130 7.88 5.47 0.99
CA HIS A 130 6.74 4.58 1.22
C HIS A 130 5.75 4.74 0.04
N GLY A 131 4.45 4.86 0.28
CA GLY A 131 3.44 5.01 -0.78
C GLY A 131 3.58 6.26 -1.65
N ILE A 132 3.18 6.14 -2.91
CA ILE A 132 3.14 7.23 -3.89
C ILE A 132 1.85 7.26 -4.68
N ASP A 133 1.49 8.45 -5.18
CA ASP A 133 0.53 8.56 -6.28
C ASP A 133 1.05 9.52 -7.35
N VAL A 134 0.64 9.28 -8.59
CA VAL A 134 1.03 10.06 -9.77
C VAL A 134 -0.20 10.62 -10.43
N LEU A 135 -0.31 11.95 -10.42
CA LEU A 135 -1.43 12.71 -10.97
C LEU A 135 -0.98 13.45 -12.23
N SER A 136 -1.66 13.25 -13.35
CA SER A 136 -1.46 14.07 -14.55
C SER A 136 -1.83 15.54 -14.26
N ASP A 137 -0.98 16.47 -14.68
CA ASP A 137 -1.26 17.90 -14.56
C ASP A 137 -2.32 18.30 -15.60
N ALA A 138 -3.54 18.57 -15.14
CA ALA A 138 -4.67 18.95 -15.99
C ALA A 138 -4.44 20.28 -16.73
N GLU A 139 -3.52 21.13 -16.27
CA GLU A 139 -3.16 22.39 -16.95
C GLU A 139 -2.05 22.21 -18.00
N SER A 140 -1.46 21.01 -18.08
CA SER A 140 -0.43 20.69 -19.05
C SER A 140 -1.04 20.51 -20.45
N GLN A 141 -0.69 21.40 -21.38
CA GLN A 141 -1.23 21.41 -22.75
C GLN A 141 -0.94 20.12 -23.54
N ASP A 142 0.08 19.35 -23.14
CA ASP A 142 0.54 18.14 -23.82
C ASP A 142 0.43 16.87 -22.93
N GLU A 143 -0.17 16.95 -21.73
CA GLU A 143 -0.21 15.86 -20.73
C GLU A 143 1.17 15.30 -20.33
N LYS A 144 2.26 15.99 -20.69
CA LYS A 144 3.65 15.58 -20.42
C LYS A 144 4.11 15.91 -19.01
N ARG A 145 3.25 16.44 -18.14
CA ARG A 145 3.62 16.83 -16.79
C ARG A 145 2.76 16.09 -15.79
N VAL A 146 3.41 15.60 -14.75
CA VAL A 146 2.75 14.92 -13.63
C VAL A 146 3.20 15.54 -12.33
N TYR A 147 2.31 15.47 -11.34
CA TYR A 147 2.67 15.61 -9.93
C TYR A 147 2.90 14.22 -9.35
N ILE A 148 3.98 14.07 -8.58
CA ILE A 148 4.25 12.86 -7.81
C ILE A 148 4.13 13.24 -6.34
N PHE A 149 3.24 12.57 -5.64
CA PHE A 149 3.07 12.73 -4.20
C PHE A 149 3.72 11.53 -3.52
N ALA A 150 4.54 11.76 -2.50
CA ALA A 150 5.29 10.69 -1.85
C ALA A 150 5.27 10.81 -0.34
N VAL A 151 4.92 9.72 0.34
CA VAL A 151 5.09 9.63 1.79
C VAL A 151 6.59 9.57 2.12
N ASN A 152 7.01 10.39 3.09
CA ASN A 152 8.39 10.45 3.56
C ASN A 152 8.49 10.38 5.09
N HIS A 153 9.18 9.37 5.60
CA HIS A 153 9.28 9.07 7.03
C HIS A 153 10.54 9.63 7.69
N ARG A 154 10.65 10.95 7.78
CA ARG A 154 11.83 11.62 8.35
C ARG A 154 11.94 11.37 9.88
N PRO A 155 13.15 11.30 10.46
CA PRO A 155 13.33 11.43 11.91
C PRO A 155 12.82 12.78 12.41
N ASN A 156 12.21 12.81 13.59
CA ASN A 156 11.70 14.06 14.16
C ASN A 156 12.79 14.84 14.92
N PRO A 157 13.18 16.04 14.48
CA PRO A 157 14.19 16.85 15.18
C PRO A 157 13.77 17.23 16.61
N GLN A 158 12.46 17.39 16.86
CA GLN A 158 11.97 17.66 18.23
C GLN A 158 12.30 16.50 19.17
N HIS A 159 12.13 15.26 18.70
CA HIS A 159 12.42 14.07 19.49
C HIS A 159 13.93 13.86 19.67
N TYR A 160 14.71 13.90 18.59
CA TYR A 160 16.12 13.48 18.63
C TYR A 160 17.12 14.61 18.89
N GLU A 161 16.92 15.79 18.31
CA GLU A 161 17.86 16.91 18.47
C GLU A 161 17.53 17.73 19.71
N LYS A 162 16.25 18.05 19.90
CA LYS A 162 15.75 18.81 21.06
C LYS A 162 15.43 17.92 22.26
N ARG A 163 15.53 16.60 22.12
CA ARG A 163 15.33 15.61 23.20
C ARG A 163 13.96 15.72 23.88
N ASN A 164 12.92 16.06 23.12
CA ASN A 164 11.55 16.07 23.59
C ASN A 164 10.95 14.67 23.45
N GLU A 165 10.99 13.88 24.53
CA GLU A 165 10.46 12.51 24.55
C GLU A 165 8.94 12.44 24.26
N SER A 166 8.20 13.54 24.44
CA SER A 166 6.77 13.61 24.12
C SER A 166 6.49 13.85 22.64
N ALA A 167 7.50 14.27 21.86
CA ALA A 167 7.36 14.39 20.42
C ALA A 167 7.37 13.00 19.77
N PRO A 168 6.60 12.77 18.69
CA PRO A 168 6.69 11.53 17.92
C PRO A 168 8.12 11.28 17.41
N ARG A 169 8.52 10.01 17.31
CA ARG A 169 9.85 9.64 16.80
C ARG A 169 10.04 10.00 15.33
N SER A 170 9.00 9.86 14.50
CA SER A 170 9.03 10.31 13.11
C SER A 170 8.26 11.61 12.93
N HIS A 171 8.75 12.46 12.03
CA HIS A 171 8.03 13.59 11.46
C HIS A 171 7.70 13.24 10.02
N SER A 172 6.69 12.37 9.86
CA SER A 172 6.30 11.87 8.54
C SER A 172 5.51 12.94 7.79
N VAL A 173 5.85 13.18 6.53
CA VAL A 173 5.26 14.21 5.68
C VAL A 173 4.86 13.62 4.33
N VAL A 174 4.10 14.36 3.54
CA VAL A 174 3.95 14.11 2.11
C VAL A 174 4.81 15.11 1.34
N GLU A 175 5.71 14.62 0.51
CA GLU A 175 6.43 15.44 -0.46
C GLU A 175 5.61 15.57 -1.75
N VAL A 176 5.56 16.77 -2.30
CA VAL A 176 4.94 17.04 -3.59
C VAL A 176 6.04 17.41 -4.57
N PHE A 177 6.08 16.68 -5.66
CA PHE A 177 7.02 16.88 -6.74
C PHE A 177 6.31 17.13 -8.06
N ARG A 178 7.00 17.80 -8.98
CA ARG A 178 6.59 18.03 -10.37
C ARG A 178 7.62 17.40 -11.30
N HIS A 179 7.15 16.60 -12.25
CA HIS A 179 8.01 15.93 -13.22
C HIS A 179 7.50 16.13 -14.64
N GLU A 180 8.41 16.44 -15.56
CA GLU A 180 8.13 16.42 -17.00
C GLU A 180 8.55 15.07 -17.58
N ILE A 181 7.59 14.34 -18.15
CA ILE A 181 7.76 12.99 -18.68
C ILE A 181 8.86 13.00 -19.75
N GLY A 182 9.85 12.13 -19.55
CA GLY A 182 11.01 12.00 -20.43
C GLY A 182 12.25 12.77 -19.97
N SER A 183 12.10 13.74 -19.06
CA SER A 183 13.23 14.42 -18.42
C SER A 183 14.00 13.48 -17.48
N ASP A 184 15.16 13.95 -17.00
CA ASP A 184 16.03 13.21 -16.08
C ASP A 184 15.91 13.67 -14.63
N SER A 185 15.04 14.64 -14.35
CA SER A 185 14.89 15.26 -13.04
C SER A 185 13.44 15.38 -12.59
N VAL A 186 13.27 15.65 -11.31
CA VAL A 186 11.99 15.89 -10.67
C VAL A 186 12.17 17.03 -9.67
N GLU A 187 11.31 18.03 -9.78
CA GLU A 187 11.37 19.25 -9.01
C GLU A 187 10.51 19.13 -7.76
N HIS A 188 11.09 19.33 -6.59
CA HIS A 188 10.32 19.44 -5.37
C HIS A 188 9.55 20.75 -5.35
N VAL A 189 8.25 20.63 -5.10
CA VAL A 189 7.33 21.75 -4.99
C VAL A 189 7.23 22.17 -3.53
N ARG A 190 6.95 21.21 -2.62
CA ARG A 190 6.82 21.46 -1.17
C ARG A 190 6.71 20.18 -0.36
N SER A 191 6.92 20.31 0.95
CA SER A 191 6.53 19.33 1.95
C SER A 191 5.17 19.70 2.56
N VAL A 192 4.36 18.70 2.92
CA VAL A 192 3.02 18.83 3.48
C VAL A 192 2.91 18.03 4.77
N TRP A 193 2.62 18.71 5.87
CA TRP A 193 2.44 18.13 7.19
C TRP A 193 1.21 18.69 7.89
N HIS A 194 0.53 17.85 8.68
CA HIS A 194 -0.57 18.26 9.55
C HIS A 194 -0.65 17.31 10.75
N PRO A 195 -1.11 17.73 11.94
CA PRO A 195 -1.25 16.85 13.11
C PRO A 195 -2.15 15.61 12.90
N LEU A 196 -3.02 15.64 11.89
CA LEU A 196 -3.84 14.48 11.51
C LEU A 196 -3.05 13.44 10.68
N ILE A 197 -1.91 13.80 10.08
CA ILE A 197 -1.04 12.87 9.35
C ILE A 197 -0.05 12.28 10.36
N ARG A 198 -0.41 11.13 10.93
CA ARG A 198 0.28 10.51 12.08
C ARG A 198 1.17 9.35 11.67
N THR A 199 0.64 8.49 10.82
CA THR A 199 1.24 7.23 10.36
C THR A 199 0.94 7.06 8.86
N PRO A 200 1.31 8.06 8.02
CA PRO A 200 0.96 8.05 6.61
C PRO A 200 1.46 6.76 5.95
N ASN A 201 0.59 6.06 5.25
CA ASN A 201 0.95 4.86 4.52
C ASN A 201 0.98 5.12 3.02
N ASP A 202 -0.17 5.51 2.46
CA ASP A 202 -0.31 5.73 1.03
C ASP A 202 -1.23 6.90 0.69
N ILE A 203 -1.22 7.32 -0.58
CA ILE A 203 -1.78 8.58 -1.06
C ILE A 203 -2.78 8.34 -2.20
N TYR A 204 -3.82 9.19 -2.25
CA TYR A 204 -4.64 9.39 -3.44
C TYR A 204 -4.69 10.88 -3.75
N ALA A 205 -3.98 11.31 -4.78
CA ALA A 205 -3.94 12.68 -5.26
C ALA A 205 -5.23 13.02 -6.02
N VAL A 206 -5.91 14.08 -5.55
CA VAL A 206 -7.16 14.60 -6.12
C VAL A 206 -6.86 15.75 -7.09
N SER A 207 -5.94 16.64 -6.72
CA SER A 207 -5.44 17.75 -7.52
C SER A 207 -3.97 18.00 -7.22
N SER A 208 -3.34 18.98 -7.89
CA SER A 208 -1.99 19.46 -7.55
C SER A 208 -1.86 20.00 -6.12
N SER A 209 -2.98 20.23 -5.43
CA SER A 209 -3.05 20.90 -4.12
C SER A 209 -3.96 20.20 -3.11
N SER A 210 -4.43 18.98 -3.42
CA SER A 210 -5.25 18.19 -2.50
C SER A 210 -5.14 16.69 -2.71
N LEU A 211 -5.23 15.94 -1.61
CA LEU A 211 -5.02 14.49 -1.57
C LEU A 211 -5.77 13.85 -0.40
N PHE A 212 -5.98 12.54 -0.50
CA PHE A 212 -6.23 11.68 0.65
C PHE A 212 -4.94 10.98 1.06
N VAL A 213 -4.75 10.79 2.36
CA VAL A 213 -3.62 10.02 2.92
C VAL A 213 -4.13 9.12 4.03
N THR A 214 -3.73 7.86 4.02
CA THR A 214 -4.10 6.88 5.06
C THR A 214 -3.19 6.97 6.25
N ASN A 215 -3.75 6.88 7.46
CA ASN A 215 -3.00 6.53 8.66
C ASN A 215 -3.24 5.05 8.96
N ASP A 216 -2.23 4.21 8.75
CA ASP A 216 -2.38 2.76 8.85
C ASP A 216 -2.48 2.21 10.28
N HIS A 217 -2.09 3.04 11.26
CA HIS A 217 -2.13 2.71 12.68
C HIS A 217 -2.58 3.91 13.51
N HIS A 218 -3.26 3.64 14.62
CA HIS A 218 -3.51 4.67 15.64
C HIS A 218 -2.31 4.79 16.59
N TYR A 219 -1.73 3.66 17.01
CA TYR A 219 -0.50 3.63 17.81
C TYR A 219 0.76 3.61 16.91
N VAL A 220 1.58 4.64 17.02
CA VAL A 220 2.82 4.80 16.21
C VAL A 220 3.88 3.73 16.53
N HIS A 221 3.92 3.21 17.76
CA HIS A 221 4.91 2.21 18.19
C HIS A 221 4.44 1.43 19.43
N GLY A 222 5.22 0.41 19.82
CA GLY A 222 5.01 -0.36 21.04
C GLY A 222 3.98 -1.49 20.89
N HIS A 223 3.65 -2.14 22.01
CA HIS A 223 2.83 -3.36 22.00
C HIS A 223 1.42 -3.15 21.46
N MET A 224 0.85 -1.95 21.62
CA MET A 224 -0.49 -1.67 21.11
C MET A 224 -0.53 -1.61 19.58
N LYS A 225 0.56 -1.18 18.91
CA LYS A 225 0.67 -1.30 17.45
C LYS A 225 0.59 -2.77 17.01
N THR A 226 1.31 -3.66 17.71
CA THR A 226 1.24 -5.10 17.43
C THR A 226 -0.15 -5.70 17.69
N VAL A 227 -0.89 -5.17 18.66
CA VAL A 227 -2.29 -5.57 18.88
C VAL A 227 -3.16 -5.11 17.72
N GLU A 228 -2.98 -3.88 17.22
CA GLU A 228 -3.66 -3.39 16.01
C GLU A 228 -3.41 -4.32 14.83
N ASP A 229 -2.17 -4.74 14.57
CA ASP A 229 -1.81 -5.62 13.44
C ASP A 229 -2.62 -6.93 13.40
N VAL A 230 -2.91 -7.53 14.56
CA VAL A 230 -3.50 -8.88 14.65
C VAL A 230 -4.98 -8.89 15.03
N TYR A 231 -5.49 -7.85 15.68
CA TYR A 231 -6.88 -7.78 16.12
C TYR A 231 -7.73 -7.02 15.09
N PHE A 232 -8.47 -7.74 14.25
CA PHE A 232 -9.28 -7.15 13.17
C PHE A 232 -10.42 -6.23 13.67
N GLY A 233 -10.72 -6.24 14.97
CA GLY A 233 -11.64 -5.28 15.59
C GLY A 233 -11.02 -3.91 15.87
N ALA A 234 -9.70 -3.74 15.72
CA ALA A 234 -8.98 -2.47 15.88
C ALA A 234 -9.23 -1.54 14.69
N THR A 235 -10.47 -1.10 14.51
CA THR A 235 -10.93 -0.24 13.42
C THR A 235 -10.56 1.24 13.64
N TRP A 236 -9.34 1.48 14.13
CA TRP A 236 -8.87 2.76 14.67
C TRP A 236 -8.03 3.57 13.67
N SER A 237 -7.65 2.95 12.54
CA SER A 237 -7.00 3.63 11.42
C SER A 237 -8.01 4.52 10.68
N ASP A 238 -7.52 5.57 10.04
CA ASP A 238 -8.33 6.58 9.37
C ASP A 238 -7.70 7.01 8.03
N THR A 239 -8.48 7.68 7.18
CA THR A 239 -7.99 8.41 6.00
C THR A 239 -8.27 9.88 6.20
N ILE A 240 -7.28 10.70 5.90
CA ILE A 240 -7.33 12.16 6.05
C ILE A 240 -7.39 12.78 4.66
N PHE A 241 -8.35 13.70 4.46
CA PHE A 241 -8.33 14.61 3.32
C PHE A 241 -7.47 15.82 3.67
N VAL A 242 -6.57 16.19 2.77
CA VAL A 242 -5.62 17.29 2.94
C VAL A 242 -5.76 18.24 1.76
N ARG A 243 -5.79 19.54 2.04
CA ARG A 243 -5.70 20.61 1.05
C ARG A 243 -4.64 21.61 1.49
N PHE A 244 -3.85 22.09 0.55
CA PHE A 244 -2.78 23.05 0.79
C PHE A 244 -2.75 24.12 -0.30
N THR A 245 -2.06 25.22 -0.05
CA THR A 245 -1.91 26.30 -1.03
C THR A 245 -0.79 26.01 -2.01
N THR A 246 -0.87 26.55 -3.23
CA THR A 246 0.19 26.47 -4.24
C THR A 246 0.37 27.86 -4.85
N GLY A 247 1.54 28.49 -4.76
CA GLY A 247 1.80 29.81 -5.38
C GLY A 247 3.11 30.49 -4.98
N ASP A 248 3.44 31.64 -5.58
CA ASP A 248 4.75 32.34 -5.44
C ASP A 248 5.13 32.77 -4.00
N ASP A 249 4.15 32.84 -3.08
CA ASP A 249 4.39 33.06 -1.64
C ASP A 249 4.95 31.80 -0.92
N ASP A 250 5.10 30.66 -1.63
CA ASP A 250 5.63 29.37 -1.13
C ASP A 250 7.16 29.35 -0.91
N ALA A 251 7.87 30.48 -1.01
CA ALA A 251 9.26 30.55 -0.55
C ALA A 251 9.42 30.11 0.93
N MET A 252 8.34 30.18 1.71
CA MET A 252 8.26 29.69 3.09
C MET A 252 7.86 28.20 3.21
N SER A 253 7.18 27.58 2.23
CA SER A 253 6.70 26.19 2.37
C SER A 253 7.81 25.14 2.26
N ALA A 254 8.93 25.50 1.61
CA ALA A 254 10.14 24.69 1.66
C ALA A 254 10.77 24.67 3.07
N GLN A 255 10.39 25.61 3.95
CA GLN A 255 10.92 25.77 5.31
C GLN A 255 9.88 25.46 6.41
N ASP A 256 8.59 25.55 6.10
CA ASP A 256 7.46 25.24 6.99
C ASP A 256 6.46 24.33 6.26
N ASP A 257 6.55 23.04 6.56
CA ASP A 257 5.70 21.99 5.97
C ASP A 257 4.23 22.06 6.41
N SER A 258 3.90 22.87 7.41
CA SER A 258 2.54 23.08 7.91
C SER A 258 1.84 24.31 7.32
N HIS A 259 2.60 25.18 6.67
CA HIS A 259 2.10 26.46 6.18
C HIS A 259 1.01 26.28 5.11
N GLY A 260 -0.18 26.84 5.35
CA GLY A 260 -1.30 26.76 4.42
C GLY A 260 -1.92 25.36 4.29
N VAL A 261 -1.52 24.40 5.12
CA VAL A 261 -2.07 23.04 5.12
C VAL A 261 -3.29 22.96 6.03
N GLN A 262 -4.38 22.46 5.47
CA GLN A 262 -5.62 22.18 6.17
C GLN A 262 -6.03 20.73 5.94
N ALA A 263 -6.63 20.09 6.94
CA ALA A 263 -7.04 18.71 6.82
C ALA A 263 -8.30 18.36 7.62
N SER A 264 -8.99 17.33 7.18
CA SER A 264 -10.16 16.75 7.85
C SER A 264 -10.13 15.23 7.76
N VAL A 265 -10.72 14.55 8.73
CA VAL A 265 -10.93 13.10 8.64
C VAL A 265 -11.96 12.79 7.55
N ALA A 266 -11.58 11.96 6.58
CA ALA A 266 -12.41 11.60 5.44
C ALA A 266 -13.05 10.21 5.55
N LEU A 267 -12.43 9.32 6.30
CA LEU A 267 -12.90 7.95 6.55
C LEU A 267 -12.35 7.42 7.87
N GLU A 268 -13.19 6.73 8.63
CA GLU A 268 -12.83 5.99 9.86
C GLU A 268 -13.53 4.63 9.86
N GLY A 269 -13.20 3.78 10.85
CA GLY A 269 -13.93 2.54 11.09
C GLY A 269 -13.45 1.36 10.22
N LEU A 270 -12.30 1.50 9.57
CA LEU A 270 -11.60 0.40 8.90
C LEU A 270 -10.43 -0.09 9.75
N HIS A 271 -10.11 -1.38 9.63
CA HIS A 271 -8.94 -1.98 10.28
C HIS A 271 -7.72 -1.85 9.37
N ASN A 272 -6.63 -1.31 9.91
CA ASN A 272 -5.33 -1.19 9.24
C ASN A 272 -5.45 -0.67 7.80
N ASN A 273 -6.09 0.50 7.67
CA ASN A 273 -6.30 1.24 6.43
C ASN A 273 -4.94 1.64 5.83
N ASN A 274 -4.51 0.94 4.78
CA ASN A 274 -3.13 0.92 4.33
C ASN A 274 -3.05 1.58 2.94
N GLY A 275 -2.77 0.81 1.89
CA GLY A 275 -2.73 1.29 0.52
C GLY A 275 -4.01 1.95 -0.01
N LEU A 276 -3.83 2.95 -0.86
CA LEU A 276 -4.87 3.61 -1.63
C LEU A 276 -4.65 3.35 -3.12
N GLY A 277 -5.72 3.38 -3.91
CA GLY A 277 -5.59 3.14 -5.34
C GLY A 277 -6.68 3.79 -6.17
N ARG A 278 -6.38 3.99 -7.45
CA ARG A 278 -7.35 4.44 -8.45
C ARG A 278 -8.21 3.27 -8.90
N GLY A 279 -9.53 3.48 -8.96
CA GLY A 279 -10.47 2.48 -9.46
C GLY A 279 -10.78 2.64 -10.94
N LYS A 280 -11.97 2.19 -11.35
CA LYS A 280 -12.38 2.17 -12.75
C LYS A 280 -12.75 3.57 -13.27
N THR A 281 -13.31 4.41 -12.40
CA THR A 281 -13.68 5.79 -12.72
C THR A 281 -12.78 6.80 -12.01
N SER A 282 -12.78 8.05 -12.46
CA SER A 282 -11.99 9.13 -11.86
C SER A 282 -12.37 9.51 -10.42
N ARG A 283 -13.50 8.99 -9.91
CA ARG A 283 -13.96 9.18 -8.53
C ARG A 283 -13.87 7.92 -7.69
N ASP A 284 -13.51 6.79 -8.31
CA ASP A 284 -13.33 5.55 -7.57
C ASP A 284 -12.03 5.62 -6.78
N ILE A 285 -12.10 5.23 -5.52
CA ILE A 285 -10.97 5.05 -4.62
C ILE A 285 -10.98 3.63 -4.07
N LEU A 286 -9.85 2.95 -4.23
CA LEU A 286 -9.59 1.63 -3.67
C LEU A 286 -8.88 1.81 -2.35
N ILE A 287 -9.21 0.98 -1.36
CA ILE A 287 -8.54 0.98 -0.07
C ILE A 287 -8.16 -0.46 0.28
N GLY A 288 -6.88 -0.70 0.48
CA GLY A 288 -6.34 -1.96 0.98
C GLY A 288 -6.26 -1.94 2.50
N SER A 289 -6.96 -2.84 3.18
CA SER A 289 -6.76 -3.08 4.61
C SER A 289 -5.79 -4.23 4.80
N ALA A 290 -4.53 -3.91 5.10
CA ALA A 290 -3.43 -4.83 4.89
C ALA A 290 -3.47 -6.05 5.81
N GLY A 291 -3.60 -5.82 7.11
CA GLY A 291 -3.67 -6.88 8.13
C GLY A 291 -4.93 -7.74 8.06
N SER A 292 -6.06 -7.20 7.61
CA SER A 292 -7.34 -7.93 7.53
C SER A 292 -7.66 -8.54 6.17
N GLY A 293 -6.84 -8.28 5.14
CA GLY A 293 -7.02 -8.83 3.81
C GLY A 293 -8.34 -8.41 3.20
N MET A 294 -8.66 -7.11 3.26
CA MET A 294 -9.92 -6.55 2.75
C MET A 294 -9.64 -5.47 1.72
N LEU A 295 -10.18 -5.64 0.50
CA LEU A 295 -10.26 -4.55 -0.47
C LEU A 295 -11.59 -3.82 -0.29
N HIS A 296 -11.57 -2.52 -0.03
CA HIS A 296 -12.76 -1.69 -0.02
C HIS A 296 -12.86 -0.87 -1.32
N LEU A 297 -14.05 -0.88 -1.93
CA LEU A 297 -14.38 -0.07 -3.08
C LEU A 297 -15.15 1.15 -2.60
N GLY A 298 -14.58 2.34 -2.77
CA GLY A 298 -15.18 3.60 -2.37
C GLY A 298 -15.37 4.57 -3.52
N VAL A 299 -16.15 5.60 -3.24
CA VAL A 299 -16.23 6.81 -4.05
C VAL A 299 -15.91 7.98 -3.15
N TYR A 300 -15.04 8.88 -3.60
CA TYR A 300 -14.74 10.10 -2.85
C TYR A 300 -15.54 11.29 -3.36
N ALA A 301 -15.81 12.22 -2.44
CA ALA A 301 -16.33 13.54 -2.73
C ALA A 301 -15.49 14.58 -1.99
N ASP A 302 -15.30 15.74 -2.59
CA ASP A 302 -14.62 16.87 -1.99
C ASP A 302 -15.37 18.17 -2.33
N ASP A 303 -15.31 19.15 -1.43
CA ASP A 303 -16.04 20.42 -1.57
C ASP A 303 -15.35 21.42 -2.53
N GLY A 304 -14.16 21.08 -3.07
CA GLY A 304 -13.39 21.93 -3.99
C GLY A 304 -12.86 23.26 -3.42
N THR A 305 -13.47 23.77 -2.34
CA THR A 305 -13.24 25.10 -1.77
C THR A 305 -12.77 25.05 -0.31
N THR A 306 -13.23 24.06 0.46
CA THR A 306 -12.84 23.86 1.87
C THR A 306 -12.00 22.60 2.04
N ALA A 307 -11.18 22.49 3.08
CA ALA A 307 -10.44 21.25 3.37
C ALA A 307 -11.35 20.16 3.96
N THR A 308 -12.44 19.84 3.24
CA THR A 308 -13.42 18.81 3.58
C THR A 308 -13.54 17.85 2.40
N GLY A 309 -13.24 16.59 2.67
CA GLY A 309 -13.41 15.47 1.76
C GLY A 309 -13.95 14.26 2.50
N GLN A 310 -14.69 13.41 1.80
CA GLN A 310 -15.31 12.23 2.36
C GLN A 310 -15.12 11.05 1.42
N ILE A 311 -14.86 9.87 1.98
CA ILE A 311 -14.90 8.61 1.24
C ILE A 311 -16.13 7.82 1.69
N SER A 312 -16.96 7.40 0.74
CA SER A 312 -18.07 6.50 0.98
C SER A 312 -17.72 5.10 0.50
N VAL A 313 -17.49 4.17 1.42
CA VAL A 313 -17.27 2.75 1.08
C VAL A 313 -18.58 2.14 0.58
N THR A 314 -18.57 1.65 -0.65
CA THR A 314 -19.74 1.08 -1.34
C THR A 314 -19.77 -0.44 -1.26
N GLU A 315 -18.61 -1.09 -1.23
CA GLU A 315 -18.49 -2.54 -1.20
C GLU A 315 -17.15 -2.95 -0.58
N SER A 316 -17.12 -4.12 0.07
CA SER A 316 -15.90 -4.68 0.65
C SER A 316 -15.74 -6.12 0.17
N ILE A 317 -14.55 -6.47 -0.28
CA ILE A 317 -14.21 -7.76 -0.85
C ILE A 317 -13.16 -8.41 0.05
N GLU A 318 -13.50 -9.56 0.60
CA GLU A 318 -12.58 -10.31 1.45
C GLU A 318 -11.55 -11.09 0.64
N LEU A 319 -10.28 -11.03 1.01
CA LEU A 319 -9.22 -11.89 0.51
C LEU A 319 -8.75 -12.83 1.64
N GLU A 320 -7.98 -13.85 1.25
CA GLU A 320 -7.46 -14.88 2.16
C GLU A 320 -5.99 -14.67 2.53
N SER A 321 -5.40 -13.52 2.17
CA SER A 321 -4.05 -13.13 2.56
C SER A 321 -4.03 -11.68 3.00
N CYS A 322 -2.94 -11.25 3.63
CA CYS A 322 -2.61 -9.83 3.65
C CYS A 322 -2.62 -9.29 2.22
N ILE A 323 -3.07 -8.05 2.09
CA ILE A 323 -2.93 -7.25 0.87
C ILE A 323 -2.25 -5.94 1.24
N ASP A 324 -1.97 -5.09 0.28
CA ASP A 324 -1.28 -3.82 0.50
C ASP A 324 -1.77 -2.83 -0.57
N ASN A 325 -0.93 -2.00 -1.19
CA ASN A 325 -1.28 -1.02 -2.22
C ASN A 325 -2.07 -1.61 -3.41
N PRO A 326 -3.38 -1.30 -3.53
CA PRO A 326 -4.23 -1.84 -4.59
C PRO A 326 -4.10 -1.04 -5.88
N SER A 327 -4.11 -1.71 -7.03
CA SER A 327 -4.23 -1.04 -8.33
C SER A 327 -5.41 -1.57 -9.15
N TYR A 328 -5.92 -0.76 -10.07
CA TYR A 328 -6.89 -1.21 -11.07
C TYR A 328 -6.23 -1.35 -12.43
N PHE A 329 -6.37 -2.54 -13.03
CA PHE A 329 -5.98 -2.79 -14.40
C PHE A 329 -7.22 -2.69 -15.30
N ALA A 330 -7.21 -1.74 -16.23
CA ALA A 330 -8.14 -1.67 -17.34
C ALA A 330 -7.51 -2.37 -18.55
N ASP A 331 -8.14 -3.43 -19.07
CA ASP A 331 -7.68 -4.14 -20.26
C ASP A 331 -7.98 -3.30 -21.52
N PRO A 332 -6.97 -2.72 -22.19
CA PRO A 332 -7.21 -1.89 -23.38
C PRO A 332 -7.67 -2.71 -24.59
N TYR A 333 -7.60 -4.05 -24.52
CA TYR A 333 -8.05 -4.98 -25.56
C TYR A 333 -9.36 -5.69 -25.20
N ALA A 334 -10.03 -5.22 -24.14
CA ALA A 334 -11.34 -5.70 -23.75
C ALA A 334 -12.36 -5.51 -24.89
N ASN A 335 -13.27 -6.46 -25.01
CA ASN A 335 -14.32 -6.50 -26.03
C ASN A 335 -15.52 -7.28 -25.51
N SER A 336 -16.55 -7.46 -26.34
CA SER A 336 -17.79 -8.14 -25.95
C SER A 336 -17.62 -9.60 -25.52
N THR A 337 -16.51 -10.26 -25.86
CA THR A 337 -16.26 -11.67 -25.53
C THR A 337 -15.22 -11.88 -24.43
N PHE A 338 -14.41 -10.87 -24.14
CA PHE A 338 -13.34 -10.96 -23.15
C PHE A 338 -13.02 -9.59 -22.57
N ASP A 339 -13.00 -9.49 -21.25
CA ASP A 339 -12.54 -8.32 -20.50
C ASP A 339 -11.62 -8.81 -19.38
N GLY A 340 -10.32 -8.53 -19.51
CA GLY A 340 -9.30 -8.89 -18.53
C GLY A 340 -9.18 -7.92 -17.35
N SER A 341 -10.05 -6.90 -17.26
CA SER A 341 -9.94 -5.84 -16.26
C SER A 341 -10.24 -6.31 -14.83
N GLY A 342 -9.62 -5.68 -13.84
CA GLY A 342 -9.83 -6.03 -12.44
C GLY A 342 -8.83 -5.38 -11.49
N PHE A 343 -9.03 -5.62 -10.20
CA PHE A 343 -8.17 -5.12 -9.13
C PHE A 343 -6.98 -6.07 -8.93
N VAL A 344 -5.78 -5.51 -8.90
CA VAL A 344 -4.53 -6.22 -8.66
C VAL A 344 -4.07 -5.91 -7.24
N LEU A 345 -3.89 -6.94 -6.42
CA LEU A 345 -3.64 -6.80 -4.98
C LEU A 345 -2.42 -7.62 -4.60
N ALA A 346 -1.29 -6.95 -4.40
CA ALA A 346 -0.08 -7.54 -3.83
C ALA A 346 -0.22 -7.71 -2.31
N GLY A 347 0.52 -8.64 -1.73
CA GLY A 347 0.59 -8.82 -0.30
C GLY A 347 1.44 -10.01 0.13
N LEU A 348 1.48 -10.22 1.45
CA LEU A 348 2.27 -11.29 2.07
C LEU A 348 1.52 -12.62 2.08
N SER A 349 2.24 -13.69 1.77
CA SER A 349 1.74 -15.05 1.97
C SER A 349 1.77 -15.47 3.44
N ASN A 350 2.64 -14.87 4.27
CA ASN A 350 2.70 -15.11 5.70
C ASN A 350 3.07 -13.82 6.45
N GLY A 351 2.08 -12.96 6.67
CA GLY A 351 2.25 -11.72 7.44
C GLY A 351 2.64 -11.96 8.91
N ALA A 352 2.24 -13.09 9.51
CA ALA A 352 2.59 -13.42 10.88
C ALA A 352 4.10 -13.62 11.11
N ALA A 353 4.85 -13.98 10.06
CA ALA A 353 6.31 -14.13 10.13
C ALA A 353 7.05 -12.78 10.17
N LEU A 354 6.42 -11.69 9.71
CA LEU A 354 7.09 -10.43 9.42
C LEU A 354 7.77 -9.81 10.66
N ALA A 355 7.13 -9.88 11.82
CA ALA A 355 7.71 -9.38 13.07
C ALA A 355 9.06 -10.04 13.42
N LYS A 356 9.29 -11.28 12.97
CA LYS A 356 10.56 -12.01 13.15
C LYS A 356 11.55 -11.75 12.02
N THR A 357 11.08 -11.58 10.79
CA THR A 357 11.92 -11.56 9.58
C THR A 357 12.31 -10.15 9.15
N ALA A 358 11.52 -9.11 9.45
CA ALA A 358 11.72 -7.74 8.99
C ALA A 358 13.13 -7.17 9.29
N ARG A 359 13.71 -7.59 10.41
CA ARG A 359 15.04 -7.14 10.86
C ARG A 359 16.20 -8.00 10.34
N ASN A 360 15.91 -9.13 9.72
CA ASN A 360 16.90 -10.03 9.15
C ASN A 360 16.92 -9.89 7.62
N GLN A 361 18.01 -9.36 7.08
CA GLN A 361 18.22 -9.10 5.66
C GLN A 361 18.16 -10.37 4.79
N ASP A 362 18.57 -11.51 5.34
CA ASP A 362 18.64 -12.79 4.63
C ASP A 362 17.34 -13.62 4.73
N SER A 363 16.31 -13.09 5.39
CA SER A 363 15.02 -13.79 5.49
C SER A 363 14.29 -13.82 4.16
N LYS A 364 13.43 -14.83 4.01
CA LYS A 364 12.48 -14.95 2.91
C LYS A 364 11.08 -14.72 3.46
N ASP A 365 10.35 -13.85 2.77
CA ASP A 365 8.98 -13.50 3.08
C ASP A 365 8.18 -13.69 1.80
N GLY A 366 7.36 -14.75 1.76
CA GLY A 366 6.63 -15.12 0.56
C GLY A 366 5.52 -14.12 0.21
N THR A 367 5.12 -14.14 -1.05
CA THR A 367 4.27 -13.11 -1.65
C THR A 367 3.11 -13.72 -2.42
N LEU A 368 1.99 -13.00 -2.48
CA LEU A 368 0.83 -13.33 -3.30
C LEU A 368 0.41 -12.09 -4.09
N VAL A 369 -0.04 -12.28 -5.33
CA VAL A 369 -0.75 -11.24 -6.09
C VAL A 369 -2.09 -11.79 -6.54
N TRP A 370 -3.16 -11.17 -6.08
CA TRP A 370 -4.53 -11.49 -6.47
C TRP A 370 -4.98 -10.61 -7.63
N MET A 371 -5.82 -11.20 -8.49
CA MET A 371 -6.70 -10.50 -9.42
C MET A 371 -8.13 -10.70 -8.98
N VAL A 372 -8.84 -9.59 -8.74
CA VAL A 372 -10.26 -9.56 -8.43
C VAL A 372 -11.00 -8.93 -9.61
N SER A 373 -11.78 -9.73 -10.32
CA SER A 373 -12.51 -9.34 -11.53
C SER A 373 -14.01 -9.60 -11.37
N GLN A 374 -14.85 -8.97 -12.20
CA GLN A 374 -16.28 -9.30 -12.19
C GLN A 374 -16.47 -10.76 -12.62
N GLY A 375 -17.24 -11.51 -11.84
CA GLY A 375 -17.63 -12.89 -12.14
C GLY A 375 -18.68 -12.94 -13.25
N SER A 376 -18.57 -13.94 -14.13
CA SER A 376 -19.67 -14.29 -15.02
C SER A 376 -20.86 -14.80 -14.20
N ARG A 377 -22.08 -14.36 -14.53
CA ARG A 377 -23.32 -14.89 -13.92
C ARG A 377 -23.47 -16.42 -14.04
N ASP A 378 -22.73 -17.07 -14.95
CA ASP A 378 -22.81 -18.51 -15.23
C ASP A 378 -21.67 -19.36 -14.63
N ALA A 379 -20.70 -18.76 -13.93
CA ALA A 379 -19.59 -19.52 -13.38
C ALA A 379 -19.92 -20.08 -11.99
N THR A 380 -20.34 -21.35 -11.94
CA THR A 380 -20.42 -22.14 -10.70
C THR A 380 -19.01 -22.45 -10.18
N TYR A 381 -18.38 -21.47 -9.54
CA TYR A 381 -17.11 -21.67 -8.85
C TYR A 381 -17.37 -22.29 -7.47
N LYS A 382 -16.92 -23.52 -7.25
CA LYS A 382 -16.92 -24.20 -5.94
C LYS A 382 -15.72 -23.73 -5.10
N GLY A 383 -15.70 -22.45 -4.73
CA GLY A 383 -14.81 -21.92 -3.70
C GLY A 383 -15.51 -21.94 -2.34
N ILE A 384 -14.80 -22.34 -1.28
CA ILE A 384 -15.33 -22.34 0.09
C ILE A 384 -15.30 -20.89 0.59
N GLY A 385 -16.43 -20.20 0.49
CA GLY A 385 -16.60 -18.87 1.08
C GLY A 385 -17.97 -18.30 0.71
N LYS A 386 -18.76 -17.91 1.72
CA LYS A 386 -20.02 -17.18 1.52
C LYS A 386 -19.70 -15.73 1.11
N GLY A 387 -19.28 -15.54 -0.13
CA GLY A 387 -19.27 -14.24 -0.82
C GLY A 387 -20.24 -14.30 -1.98
N SER A 388 -21.01 -13.24 -2.22
CA SER A 388 -21.91 -13.11 -3.37
C SER A 388 -21.14 -13.47 -4.66
N GLY A 389 -21.76 -14.24 -5.56
CA GLY A 389 -21.15 -14.73 -6.82
C GLY A 389 -20.80 -13.66 -7.85
N ARG A 390 -20.53 -12.42 -7.41
CA ARG A 390 -20.22 -11.25 -8.22
C ARG A 390 -18.74 -11.10 -8.52
N TRP A 391 -17.83 -11.57 -7.66
CA TRP A 391 -16.39 -11.35 -7.83
C TRP A 391 -15.63 -12.68 -8.03
N ARG A 392 -14.86 -12.75 -9.11
CA ARG A 392 -13.89 -13.82 -9.40
C ARG A 392 -12.54 -13.41 -8.83
N LYS A 393 -12.04 -14.17 -7.85
CA LYS A 393 -10.71 -13.99 -7.24
C LYS A 393 -9.77 -15.07 -7.77
N ARG A 394 -8.64 -14.66 -8.35
CA ARG A 394 -7.62 -15.55 -8.93
C ARG A 394 -6.24 -15.12 -8.48
N LEU A 395 -5.36 -16.08 -8.18
CA LEU A 395 -3.94 -15.76 -7.99
C LEU A 395 -3.27 -15.57 -9.36
N LEU A 396 -2.60 -14.44 -9.54
CA LEU A 396 -1.73 -14.16 -10.69
C LEU A 396 -0.30 -14.60 -10.43
N PHE A 397 0.16 -14.40 -9.20
CA PHE A 397 1.54 -14.66 -8.79
C PHE A 397 1.61 -15.15 -7.35
N GLU A 398 2.52 -16.08 -7.08
CA GLU A 398 2.84 -16.61 -5.75
C GLU A 398 4.32 -16.99 -5.78
N ASP A 399 5.09 -16.48 -4.82
CA ASP A 399 6.52 -16.75 -4.67
C ASP A 399 6.83 -17.01 -3.19
N ASP A 400 7.81 -17.86 -2.93
CA ASP A 400 8.19 -18.30 -1.60
C ASP A 400 9.16 -17.33 -0.91
N GLY A 401 9.45 -16.19 -1.55
CA GLY A 401 10.43 -15.21 -1.09
C GLY A 401 11.79 -15.34 -1.79
N THR A 402 11.92 -16.22 -2.79
CA THR A 402 13.17 -16.44 -3.53
C THR A 402 13.38 -15.44 -4.66
N SER A 403 12.33 -15.16 -5.43
CA SER A 403 12.41 -14.23 -6.56
C SER A 403 12.16 -12.80 -6.11
N ILE A 404 11.20 -12.63 -5.19
CA ILE A 404 10.83 -11.35 -4.61
C ILE A 404 10.49 -11.54 -3.13
N ARG A 405 11.01 -10.67 -2.26
CA ARG A 405 10.84 -10.77 -0.80
C ARG A 405 9.88 -9.69 -0.33
N THR A 406 8.75 -10.06 0.27
CA THR A 406 7.61 -9.17 0.52
C THR A 406 7.01 -8.62 -0.76
N ALA A 407 5.72 -8.32 -0.74
CA ALA A 407 5.06 -7.63 -1.84
C ALA A 407 4.09 -6.60 -1.27
N SER A 408 4.25 -5.34 -1.68
CA SER A 408 3.44 -4.20 -1.27
C SER A 408 2.67 -3.59 -2.43
N SER A 409 3.19 -3.65 -3.66
CA SER A 409 2.47 -3.14 -4.82
C SER A 409 2.64 -4.05 -6.04
N ALA A 410 1.63 -4.03 -6.89
CA ALA A 410 1.66 -4.72 -8.17
C ALA A 410 0.82 -4.01 -9.23
N VAL A 411 1.36 -3.93 -10.45
CA VAL A 411 0.69 -3.33 -11.60
C VAL A 411 0.78 -4.23 -12.82
N LEU A 412 -0.24 -4.18 -13.69
CA LEU A 412 -0.30 -4.92 -14.94
C LEU A 412 -0.15 -3.96 -16.13
N VAL A 413 0.67 -4.35 -17.10
CA VAL A 413 0.79 -3.68 -18.40
C VAL A 413 0.37 -4.67 -19.49
N ALA A 414 -0.67 -4.33 -20.24
CA ALA A 414 -1.25 -5.21 -21.25
C ALA A 414 -0.26 -5.46 -22.40
N LYS A 415 -0.16 -6.71 -22.87
CA LYS A 415 0.55 -7.03 -24.11
C LYS A 415 -0.43 -6.99 -25.28
N ASP A 416 -0.05 -6.35 -26.39
CA ASP A 416 -0.88 -6.32 -27.60
C ASP A 416 -1.09 -7.75 -28.14
N PRO A 417 -2.33 -8.27 -28.15
CA PRO A 417 -2.62 -9.59 -28.68
C PRO A 417 -2.21 -9.76 -30.15
N ALA A 418 -2.21 -8.69 -30.95
CA ALA A 418 -1.78 -8.73 -32.35
C ALA A 418 -0.29 -9.08 -32.48
N THR A 419 0.54 -8.64 -31.52
CA THR A 419 1.96 -8.96 -31.47
C THR A 419 2.27 -10.23 -30.68
N ASP A 420 1.25 -10.82 -30.03
CA ASP A 420 1.39 -11.88 -29.04
C ASP A 420 0.61 -13.17 -29.40
N SER A 421 0.54 -13.47 -30.70
CA SER A 421 -0.14 -14.65 -31.24
C SER A 421 -1.61 -14.78 -30.82
N GLY A 422 -2.29 -13.64 -30.62
CA GLY A 422 -3.69 -13.54 -30.22
C GLY A 422 -3.96 -13.80 -28.73
N ARG A 423 -2.93 -14.08 -27.91
CA ARG A 423 -3.10 -14.40 -26.48
C ARG A 423 -3.49 -13.14 -25.69
N ARG A 424 -4.24 -13.34 -24.60
CA ARG A 424 -4.64 -12.29 -23.66
C ARG A 424 -3.72 -12.33 -22.45
N ARG A 425 -2.60 -11.61 -22.54
CA ARG A 425 -1.53 -11.60 -21.53
C ARG A 425 -1.17 -10.19 -21.11
N ALA A 426 -0.60 -10.09 -19.93
CA ALA A 426 -0.03 -8.86 -19.39
C ALA A 426 1.32 -9.13 -18.74
N GLN A 427 2.17 -8.10 -18.70
CA GLN A 427 3.34 -8.06 -17.84
C GLN A 427 2.89 -7.65 -16.44
N LEU A 428 3.14 -8.50 -15.46
CA LEU A 428 2.93 -8.24 -14.05
C LEU A 428 4.24 -7.76 -13.44
N PHE A 429 4.23 -6.54 -12.89
CA PHE A 429 5.30 -5.98 -12.10
C PHE A 429 4.92 -6.06 -10.63
N VAL A 430 5.84 -6.51 -9.78
CA VAL A 430 5.63 -6.65 -8.33
C VAL A 430 6.80 -6.00 -7.61
N SER A 431 6.51 -5.15 -6.62
CA SER A 431 7.49 -4.50 -5.74
C SER A 431 7.28 -4.92 -4.29
N GLY A 432 8.21 -4.57 -3.40
CA GLY A 432 8.15 -4.95 -1.99
C GLY A 432 9.03 -4.07 -1.10
N PHE A 433 8.52 -3.70 0.07
CA PHE A 433 9.23 -2.88 1.07
C PHE A 433 10.55 -3.49 1.61
N LEU A 434 10.77 -4.81 1.45
CA LEU A 434 12.05 -5.49 1.74
C LEU A 434 12.62 -6.24 0.52
N SER A 435 12.15 -5.92 -0.69
CA SER A 435 12.61 -6.55 -1.93
C SER A 435 13.85 -5.87 -2.52
N LYS A 436 14.89 -6.64 -2.84
CA LYS A 436 16.08 -6.08 -3.49
C LYS A 436 15.84 -5.62 -4.93
N ASN A 437 14.77 -6.08 -5.56
CA ASN A 437 14.37 -5.66 -6.90
C ASN A 437 12.86 -5.76 -7.05
N VAL A 438 12.27 -4.89 -7.87
CA VAL A 438 11.02 -5.15 -8.57
C VAL A 438 11.22 -6.36 -9.50
N VAL A 439 10.23 -7.23 -9.58
CA VAL A 439 10.24 -8.35 -10.52
C VAL A 439 9.14 -8.20 -11.56
N MET A 440 9.38 -8.75 -12.74
CA MET A 440 8.43 -8.83 -13.83
C MET A 440 8.24 -10.28 -14.28
N CYS A 441 6.98 -10.69 -14.47
CA CYS A 441 6.66 -11.92 -15.18
C CYS A 441 5.45 -11.70 -16.11
N VAL A 442 5.22 -12.64 -17.03
CA VAL A 442 4.06 -12.59 -17.93
C VAL A 442 2.96 -13.51 -17.38
N VAL A 443 1.75 -12.98 -17.26
CA VAL A 443 0.57 -13.69 -16.77
C VAL A 443 -0.54 -13.73 -17.83
N GLU A 444 -1.37 -14.77 -17.79
CA GLU A 444 -2.63 -14.83 -18.54
C GLU A 444 -3.70 -13.98 -17.84
N LEU A 445 -4.58 -13.34 -18.60
CA LEU A 445 -5.71 -12.55 -18.12
C LEU A 445 -7.00 -13.38 -17.97
#